data_AF-A0A2K3PBY7-F1
#
_entry.id   AF-A0A2K3PBY7-F1
#
_cell.length_a   1.000
_cell.length_b   1.000
_cell.length_c   1.000
_cell.angle_alpha   90.00
_cell.angle_beta   90.00
_cell.angle_gamma   90.00
#
_symmetry.space_group_name_H-M   'P 1'
#
loop_
_entity.id
_entity.type
_entity.pdbx_description
1 polymer ?
#
loop_
_entity_poly.entity_id
_entity_poly.type
_entity_poly.pdbx_seq_one_letter_code
_entity_poly.pdbx_strand_id
1 'polypeptide(L)'
;PHLLPHVGDIPRSNFQFDFGLERKILAEAEKDNPNWSKFGVENLPTKASDNTSSSKVTSSDPIVSKYISMGLSREAVPIAVTNYGDNPTKVCSLSLCKS
;
A
#
# COMPACT_ATOMS: atom_id res chain seq x y z
N PRO A 1 22.55 -22.94 9.34
CA PRO A 1 21.29 -22.55 8.66
C PRO A 1 20.89 -21.12 9.00
N HIS A 2 21.17 -20.18 8.10
CA HIS A 2 20.83 -18.76 8.28
C HIS A 2 19.51 -18.49 7.56
N LEU A 3 18.43 -18.30 8.32
CA LEU A 3 17.16 -17.84 7.77
C LEU A 3 17.35 -16.38 7.36
N LEU A 4 17.35 -16.12 6.05
CA LEU A 4 17.24 -14.77 5.51
C LEU A 4 15.96 -14.16 6.08
N PRO A 5 15.99 -12.95 6.69
CA PRO A 5 14.78 -12.24 7.01
C PRO A 5 14.17 -11.78 5.69
N HIS A 6 13.43 -12.66 5.03
CA HIS A 6 12.48 -12.28 3.99
C HIS A 6 11.33 -11.55 4.69
N VAL A 7 11.62 -10.37 5.22
CA VAL A 7 10.60 -9.39 5.58
C VAL A 7 10.19 -8.78 4.24
N GLY A 8 9.42 -9.53 3.45
CA GLY A 8 8.45 -8.88 2.59
C GLY A 8 7.54 -8.10 3.53
N ASP A 9 7.38 -6.80 3.32
CA ASP A 9 6.54 -5.94 4.15
C ASP A 9 5.12 -6.53 4.20
N ILE A 10 4.82 -7.29 5.25
CA ILE A 10 3.50 -7.85 5.47
C ILE A 10 2.58 -6.64 5.69
N PRO A 11 1.55 -6.43 4.87
CA PRO A 11 0.62 -5.34 5.06
C PRO A 11 0.01 -5.45 6.45
N ARG A 12 0.42 -4.55 7.35
CA ARG A 12 -0.14 -4.49 8.70
C ARG A 12 -1.52 -3.86 8.58
N SER A 13 -2.55 -4.58 8.99
CA SER A 13 -3.88 -4.01 9.13
C SER A 13 -3.81 -2.81 10.09
N ASN A 14 -4.19 -1.63 9.62
CA ASN A 14 -4.41 -0.45 10.48
C ASN A 14 -5.87 -0.45 10.98
N PHE A 15 -6.34 -1.60 11.45
CA PHE A 15 -7.66 -1.67 12.04
C PHE A 15 -7.64 -0.93 13.39
N GLN A 16 -8.48 0.09 13.52
CA GLN A 16 -8.71 0.79 14.77
C GLN A 16 -10.05 0.33 15.34
N PHE A 17 -10.03 -0.22 16.55
CA PHE A 17 -11.26 -0.60 17.23
C PHE A 17 -11.93 0.63 17.83
N ASP A 18 -13.17 0.89 17.44
CA ASP A 18 -13.99 1.96 18.01
C ASP A 18 -15.08 1.35 18.91
N PHE A 19 -14.89 1.44 20.23
CA PHE A 19 -15.87 1.00 21.23
C PHE A 19 -17.22 1.75 21.10
N GLY A 20 -17.22 2.97 20.58
CA GLY A 20 -18.43 3.72 20.27
C GLY A 20 -19.23 3.08 19.15
N LEU A 21 -18.55 2.64 18.08
CA LEU A 21 -19.15 1.87 16.99
C LEU A 21 -19.63 0.50 17.47
N GLU A 22 -18.81 -0.24 18.23
CA GLU A 22 -19.20 -1.54 18.81
C GLU A 22 -20.52 -1.43 19.57
N ARG A 23 -20.62 -0.47 20.50
CA ARG A 23 -21.86 -0.26 21.27
C ARG A 23 -23.07 0.02 20.39
N LYS A 24 -22.90 0.81 19.31
CA LYS A 24 -23.98 1.09 18.36
C LYS A 24 -24.41 -0.16 17.60
N ILE A 25 -23.46 -1.00 17.18
CA ILE A 25 -23.72 -2.27 16.50
C ILE A 25 -24.48 -3.22 17.43
N LEU A 26 -24.01 -3.37 18.67
CA LEU A 26 -24.67 -4.22 19.68
C LEU A 26 -26.09 -3.75 19.96
N ALA A 27 -26.30 -2.44 20.12
CA ALA A 27 -27.63 -1.87 20.34
C ALA A 27 -28.55 -2.04 19.12
N GLU A 28 -28.03 -1.98 17.89
CA GLU A 28 -28.85 -2.20 16.69
C GLU A 28 -29.22 -3.67 16.51
N ALA A 29 -28.33 -4.59 16.90
CA ALA A 29 -28.57 -6.03 16.82
C ALA A 29 -29.71 -6.50 17.74
N GLU A 30 -30.00 -5.75 18.82
CA GLU A 30 -31.07 -6.07 19.78
C GLU A 30 -32.48 -5.69 19.28
N LYS A 31 -32.59 -4.90 18.21
CA LYS A 31 -33.89 -4.40 17.72
C LYS A 31 -34.60 -5.45 16.88
N ASP A 32 -35.94 -5.43 16.89
CA ASP A 32 -36.77 -6.31 16.06
C ASP A 32 -36.51 -6.15 14.55
N ASN A 33 -36.02 -4.97 14.13
CA ASN A 33 -35.67 -4.66 12.74
C ASN A 33 -34.30 -3.96 12.63
N PRO A 34 -33.20 -4.73 12.69
CA PRO A 34 -31.85 -4.17 12.61
C PRO A 34 -31.59 -3.49 11.27
N ASN A 35 -31.23 -2.21 11.31
CA ASN A 35 -30.81 -1.45 10.15
C ASN A 35 -29.29 -1.57 10.00
N TRP A 36 -28.84 -2.50 9.16
CA TRP A 36 -27.42 -2.73 8.87
C TRP A 36 -26.84 -1.77 7.83
N SER A 37 -27.69 -1.21 6.95
CA SER A 37 -27.23 -0.38 5.83
C SER A 37 -26.61 0.93 6.30
N LYS A 38 -27.01 1.44 7.46
CA LYS A 38 -26.42 2.65 8.05
C LYS A 38 -24.92 2.47 8.34
N PHE A 39 -24.48 1.36 8.93
CA PHE A 39 -23.08 1.18 9.35
C PHE A 39 -22.05 1.11 8.21
N GLY A 40 -22.48 0.85 6.97
CA GLY A 40 -21.59 0.83 5.80
C GLY A 40 -21.16 2.22 5.32
N VAL A 41 -21.87 3.27 5.70
CA VAL A 41 -21.67 4.64 5.17
C VAL A 41 -21.27 5.68 6.22
N GLU A 42 -21.73 5.55 7.47
CA GLU A 42 -21.39 6.49 8.57
C GLU A 42 -20.01 6.24 9.21
N ASN A 43 -19.38 5.08 8.98
CA ASN A 43 -18.02 4.79 9.46
C ASN A 43 -16.93 5.15 8.45
N LEU A 44 -17.29 5.79 7.34
CA LEU A 44 -16.29 6.41 6.48
C LEU A 44 -15.64 7.54 7.28
N PRO A 45 -14.29 7.61 7.35
CA PRO A 45 -13.60 8.64 8.09
C PRO A 45 -14.09 10.02 7.64
N THR A 46 -14.98 10.62 8.42
CA THR A 46 -15.44 11.98 8.22
C THR A 46 -14.32 12.86 8.76
N LYS A 47 -13.31 13.04 7.90
CA LYS A 47 -12.14 13.93 7.97
C LYS A 47 -12.09 14.84 9.21
N ALA A 48 -11.20 14.54 10.15
CA ALA A 48 -10.18 15.49 10.65
C ALA A 48 -9.45 14.93 11.90
N SER A 49 -8.22 14.46 11.70
CA SER A 49 -7.10 14.87 12.57
C SER A 49 -5.83 14.61 11.78
N ASP A 50 -5.20 15.70 11.34
CA ASP A 50 -3.87 15.68 10.78
C ASP A 50 -2.93 14.94 11.74
N ASN A 51 -2.28 13.87 11.26
CA ASN A 51 -0.84 13.67 11.47
C ASN A 51 -0.32 12.49 10.64
N THR A 52 0.70 12.84 9.86
CA THR A 52 1.62 11.95 9.14
C THR A 52 1.07 11.31 7.87
N SER A 53 1.08 12.12 6.81
CA SER A 53 1.65 11.72 5.52
C SER A 53 2.73 10.65 5.68
N SER A 54 2.44 9.40 5.35
CA SER A 54 3.49 8.47 4.91
C SER A 54 2.99 7.66 3.73
N SER A 55 3.44 8.13 2.57
CA SER A 55 3.61 7.42 1.31
C SER A 55 2.37 6.77 0.71
N LYS A 56 1.80 7.49 -0.25
CA LYS A 56 1.39 6.90 -1.54
C LYS A 56 2.37 5.77 -1.89
N VAL A 57 1.97 4.51 -1.77
CA VAL A 57 2.52 3.48 -2.65
C VAL A 57 1.86 3.76 -3.98
N THR A 58 2.45 4.69 -4.72
CA THR A 58 2.24 4.78 -6.16
C THR A 58 2.42 3.37 -6.69
N SER A 59 1.40 2.85 -7.35
CA SER A 59 1.38 1.59 -8.08
C SER A 59 2.42 1.60 -9.22
N SER A 60 3.69 1.71 -8.86
CA SER A 60 4.80 1.52 -9.78
C SER A 60 4.84 0.03 -10.09
N ASP A 61 4.92 -0.30 -11.38
CA ASP A 61 5.11 -1.66 -11.87
C ASP A 61 6.07 -2.43 -10.95
N PRO A 62 5.74 -3.67 -10.52
CA PRO A 62 6.59 -4.43 -9.60
C PRO A 62 8.01 -4.59 -10.14
N ILE A 63 8.16 -4.63 -11.47
CA ILE A 63 9.44 -4.66 -12.18
C ILE A 63 10.22 -3.35 -11.97
N VAL A 64 9.56 -2.20 -12.12
CA VAL A 64 10.16 -0.87 -11.88
C VAL A 64 10.57 -0.73 -10.42
N SER A 65 9.71 -1.15 -9.49
CA SER A 65 9.98 -1.12 -8.05
C SER A 65 11.21 -1.96 -7.66
N LYS A 66 11.34 -3.17 -8.24
CA LYS A 66 12.52 -4.04 -8.09
C LYS A 66 13.80 -3.32 -8.51
N TYR A 67 13.83 -2.70 -9.69
CA TYR A 67 15.01 -2.01 -10.20
C TYR A 67 15.37 -0.74 -9.42
N ILE A 68 14.38 0.02 -8.95
CA ILE A 68 14.61 1.17 -8.05
C ILE A 68 15.19 0.70 -6.71
N SER A 69 14.68 -0.41 -6.18
CA SER A 69 15.18 -1.02 -4.92
C SER A 69 16.61 -1.57 -5.07
N MET A 70 17.02 -1.91 -6.29
CA MET A 70 18.41 -2.27 -6.64
C MET A 70 19.35 -1.06 -6.74
N GLY A 71 18.86 0.16 -6.48
CA GLY A 71 19.66 1.39 -6.50
C GLY A 71 19.75 2.06 -7.88
N LEU A 72 18.89 1.70 -8.84
CA LEU A 72 18.86 2.32 -10.15
C LEU A 72 17.98 3.59 -10.16
N SER A 73 18.27 4.52 -11.08
CA SER A 73 17.57 5.82 -11.17
C SER A 73 16.06 5.67 -11.36
N ARG A 74 15.29 6.38 -10.51
CA ARG A 74 13.82 6.40 -10.52
C ARG A 74 13.25 6.96 -11.84
N GLU A 75 14.02 7.77 -12.54
CA GLU A 75 13.63 8.44 -13.79
C GLU A 75 14.00 7.60 -15.02
N ALA A 76 15.13 6.89 -14.97
CA ALA A 76 15.61 6.08 -16.09
C ALA A 76 15.00 4.67 -16.12
N VAL A 77 14.70 4.09 -14.95
CA VAL A 77 14.18 2.72 -14.83
C VAL A 77 12.84 2.52 -15.56
N PRO A 78 11.81 3.38 -15.40
CA PRO A 78 10.54 3.19 -16.11
C PRO A 78 10.74 3.16 -17.63
N ILE A 79 11.57 4.06 -18.16
CA ILE A 79 11.89 4.14 -19.59
C ILE A 79 12.60 2.87 -20.06
N ALA A 80 13.59 2.40 -19.29
CA ALA A 80 14.35 1.20 -19.61
C ALA A 80 13.46 -0.05 -19.61
N VAL A 81 12.59 -0.19 -18.61
CA VAL A 81 11.65 -1.31 -18.48
C VAL A 81 10.64 -1.32 -19.63
N THR A 82 10.16 -0.16 -20.08
CA THR A 82 9.30 -0.09 -21.27
C THR A 82 10.00 -0.56 -22.55
N ASN A 83 11.30 -0.28 -22.70
CA ASN A 83 12.04 -0.62 -23.93
C ASN A 83 12.59 -2.06 -23.94
N TYR A 84 13.02 -2.57 -22.78
CA TYR A 84 13.75 -3.85 -22.69
C TYR A 84 13.03 -4.91 -21.84
N GLY A 85 11.90 -4.57 -21.21
CA GLY A 85 11.20 -5.44 -20.27
C GLY A 85 12.03 -5.73 -19.01
N ASP A 86 11.80 -6.89 -18.39
CA ASP A 86 12.58 -7.38 -17.26
C ASP A 86 13.91 -8.01 -17.73
N ASN A 87 14.80 -7.19 -18.29
CA ASN A 87 16.16 -7.59 -18.66
C ASN A 87 17.20 -6.85 -17.81
N PRO A 88 17.76 -7.49 -16.77
CA PRO A 88 18.59 -6.79 -15.79
C PRO A 88 19.86 -6.21 -16.40
N THR A 89 20.49 -6.91 -17.34
CA THR A 89 21.71 -6.44 -18.00
C THR A 89 21.44 -5.18 -18.83
N LYS A 90 20.33 -5.15 -19.58
CA LYS A 90 19.97 -4.01 -20.42
C LYS A 90 19.46 -2.83 -19.60
N VAL A 91 18.58 -3.08 -18.63
CA VAL A 91 18.02 -2.06 -17.75
C VAL A 91 19.10 -1.39 -16.90
N CYS A 92 20.03 -2.17 -16.35
CA CYS A 92 21.17 -1.64 -15.58
C CYS A 92 22.10 -0.80 -16.48
N SER A 93 22.41 -1.28 -17.69
CA SER A 93 23.26 -0.52 -18.62
C SER A 93 22.65 0.82 -19.05
N LEU A 94 21.35 0.89 -19.34
CA LEU A 94 20.69 2.12 -19.78
C LEU A 94 20.54 3.12 -18.63
N SER A 95 20.23 2.64 -17.42
CA SER A 95 20.03 3.49 -16.25
C SER A 95 21.34 4.02 -15.66
N LEU A 96 22.46 3.32 -15.86
CA LEU A 96 23.79 3.75 -15.41
C LEU A 96 24.44 4.79 -16.34
N CYS A 97 24.18 4.72 -17.66
CA CYS A 97 24.73 5.68 -18.63
C CYS A 97 24.08 7.08 -18.60
N LYS A 98 23.08 7.29 -17.73
CA LYS A 98 22.35 8.57 -17.58
C LYS A 98 22.67 9.32 -16.28
N SER A 99 23.60 8.82 -15.45
CA SER A 99 24.00 9.45 -14.19
C SER A 99 25.08 10.51 -14.36
#